data_AF-A0A2J7VRB0-F1
#
_entry.id   AF-A0A2J7VRB0-F1
#
_cell.length_a   1.000
_cell.length_b   1.000
_cell.length_c   1.000
_cell.angle_alpha   90.00
_cell.angle_beta   90.00
_cell.angle_gamma   90.00
#
_symmetry.space_group_name_H-M   'P 1'
#
loop_
_entity.id
_entity.type
_entity.pdbx_description
1 polymer ?
#
loop_
_entity_poly.entity_id
_entity_poly.type
_entity_poly.pdbx_seq_one_letter_code
_entity_poly.pdbx_strand_id
1 'polypeptide(L)' 'MSISYHSTRDLCLRYRCSARTLFRRMKRAINPFPPPCMQHAGSFNLWDAGDVAAWEHRERARTCAGAMVETIGSDRL' A
#
# COMPACT_ATOMS: atom_id res chain seq x y z
N MET A 1 13.87 -18.48 -2.20
CA MET A 1 12.95 -17.39 -1.80
C MET A 1 11.70 -18.02 -1.22
N SER A 2 11.39 -17.80 0.05
CA SER A 2 10.14 -18.30 0.67
C SER A 2 8.99 -17.44 0.17
N ILE A 3 8.04 -18.03 -0.55
CA ILE A 3 6.80 -17.35 -0.92
C ILE A 3 6.00 -17.14 0.37
N SER A 4 5.68 -15.89 0.68
CA SER A 4 4.95 -15.51 1.90
C SER A 4 3.71 -14.72 1.51
N TYR A 5 2.61 -14.98 2.20
CA TYR A 5 1.33 -14.35 1.92
C TYR A 5 0.83 -13.57 3.13
N HIS A 6 0.03 -12.53 2.87
CA HIS A 6 -0.69 -11.78 3.88
C HIS A 6 -2.19 -11.96 3.69
N SER A 7 -2.90 -12.27 4.78
CA SER A 7 -4.36 -12.23 4.76
C SER A 7 -4.89 -10.79 4.88
N THR A 8 -6.18 -10.59 4.58
CA THR A 8 -6.85 -9.30 4.83
C THR A 8 -6.64 -8.83 6.27
N ARG A 9 -6.71 -9.78 7.23
CA ARG A 9 -6.55 -9.49 8.66
C ARG A 9 -5.15 -8.98 8.97
N ASP A 10 -4.12 -9.65 8.45
CA ASP A 10 -2.72 -9.25 8.68
C ASP A 10 -2.46 -7.83 8.17
N LEU A 11 -2.95 -7.52 6.97
CA LEU A 11 -2.82 -6.18 6.39
C LEU A 11 -3.61 -5.12 7.16
N CYS A 12 -4.81 -5.46 7.64
CA CYS A 12 -5.61 -4.55 8.47
C CYS A 12 -4.92 -4.24 9.81
N LEU A 13 -4.34 -5.24 10.46
CA LEU A 13 -3.56 -5.07 11.69
C LEU A 13 -2.29 -4.24 11.44
N ARG A 14 -1.53 -4.58 10.40
CA ARG A 14 -0.28 -3.89 10.04
C ARG A 14 -0.51 -2.42 9.70
N TYR A 15 -1.55 -2.11 8.91
CA TYR A 15 -1.87 -0.73 8.50
C TYR A 15 -2.81 0.00 9.44
N ARG A 16 -3.27 -0.66 10.51
CA ARG A 16 -4.26 -0.14 11.46
C ARG A 16 -5.49 0.45 10.77
N CYS A 17 -6.05 -0.29 9.81
CA CYS A 17 -7.21 0.14 9.05
C CYS A 17 -8.22 -0.99 8.83
N SER A 18 -9.44 -0.62 8.44
CA SER A 18 -10.47 -1.59 8.09
C SER A 18 -10.26 -2.19 6.70
N ALA A 19 -10.81 -3.39 6.47
CA ALA A 19 -10.80 -4.04 5.16
C ALA A 19 -11.39 -3.12 4.07
N ARG A 20 -12.48 -2.39 4.38
CA ARG A 20 -13.06 -1.38 3.49
C ARG A 20 -12.04 -0.32 3.05
N THR A 21 -11.19 0.13 3.97
CA THR A 21 -10.13 1.11 3.65
C THR A 21 -9.05 0.48 2.79
N LEU A 22 -8.64 -0.76 3.08
CA LEU A 22 -7.69 -1.52 2.27
C LEU A 22 -8.19 -1.66 0.81
N PHE A 23 -9.43 -2.12 0.60
CA PHE A 23 -10.02 -2.24 -0.74
C PHE A 23 -10.16 -0.89 -1.45
N ARG A 24 -10.46 0.20 -0.72
CA ARG A 24 -10.47 1.55 -1.29
C ARG A 24 -9.07 1.98 -1.77
N ARG A 25 -7.99 1.58 -1.09
CA ARG A 25 -6.61 1.85 -1.54
C ARG A 25 -6.29 1.18 -2.87
N MET A 26 -6.90 0.03 -3.18
CA MET A 26 -6.75 -0.64 -4.48
C MET A 26 -7.39 0.15 -5.63
N LYS A 27 -8.29 1.09 -5.34
CA LYS A 27 -8.98 1.93 -6.34
C LYS A 27 -8.35 3.31 -6.49
N ARG A 28 -7.22 3.58 -5.83
CA ARG A 28 -6.51 4.86 -5.96
C ARG A 28 -5.93 5.00 -7.37
N ALA A 29 -6.00 6.20 -7.94
CA ALA A 29 -5.38 6.51 -9.21
C ALA A 29 -3.84 6.46 -9.15
N ILE A 30 -3.27 6.94 -8.04
CA ILE A 30 -1.82 6.99 -7.83
C ILE A 30 -1.43 5.84 -6.90
N ASN A 31 -0.58 4.93 -7.41
CA ASN A 31 -0.10 3.71 -6.73
C ASN A 31 -1.21 2.96 -6.00
N PRO A 32 -2.17 2.40 -6.76
CA PRO A 32 -3.17 1.52 -6.19
C PRO A 32 -2.50 0.39 -5.40
N PHE A 33 -3.09 0.03 -4.26
CA PHE A 33 -2.70 -1.16 -3.52
C PHE A 33 -2.87 -2.41 -4.41
N PRO A 34 -1.96 -3.39 -4.37
CA PRO A 34 -2.01 -4.54 -5.26
C PRO A 34 -3.29 -5.38 -5.03
N PRO A 35 -3.81 -6.03 -6.08
CA PRO A 35 -4.90 -6.98 -5.95
C PRO A 35 -4.44 -8.23 -5.18
N PRO A 36 -5.36 -8.93 -4.49
CA PRO A 36 -5.06 -10.22 -3.91
C PRO A 36 -4.76 -11.25 -5.00
N CYS A 37 -3.71 -12.04 -4.80
CA CYS A 37 -3.27 -13.12 -5.69
C CYS A 37 -4.21 -14.33 -5.65
N MET A 38 -4.88 -14.56 -4.52
CA MET A 38 -5.94 -15.56 -4.38
C MET A 38 -7.19 -14.90 -3.82
N GLN A 39 -8.27 -15.00 -4.58
CA GLN A 39 -9.62 -14.57 -4.22
C GLN A 39 -10.55 -15.75 -4.34
N HIS A 40 -11.22 -16.12 -3.24
CA HIS A 40 -12.24 -17.16 -3.25
C HIS A 40 -13.51 -16.62 -2.61
N ALA A 41 -14.65 -16.82 -3.27
CA ALA A 41 -15.94 -16.47 -2.69
C ALA A 41 -16.14 -17.29 -1.40
N GLY A 42 -16.35 -16.60 -0.27
CA GLY A 42 -16.51 -17.24 1.04
C GLY A 42 -15.20 -17.60 1.76
N SER A 43 -14.02 -17.22 1.24
CA SER A 43 -12.72 -17.46 1.89
C SER A 43 -11.95 -16.15 2.13
N PHE A 44 -10.77 -16.28 2.74
CA PHE A 44 -9.86 -15.16 3.01
C PHE A 44 -9.07 -14.81 1.74
N ASN A 45 -9.00 -13.51 1.44
CA ASN A 45 -8.11 -13.01 0.39
C ASN A 45 -6.65 -13.11 0.86
N LEU A 46 -5.77 -13.51 -0.07
CA LEU A 46 -4.32 -13.55 0.16
C LEU A 46 -3.60 -12.62 -0.81
N TRP A 47 -2.67 -11.83 -0.27
CA TRP A 47 -1.78 -10.96 -1.01
C TRP A 47 -0.37 -11.52 -0.98
N ASP A 48 0.32 -11.42 -2.12
CA ASP A 48 1.74 -11.73 -2.20
C ASP A 48 2.55 -10.71 -1.39
N ALA A 49 3.42 -11.18 -0.50
CA ALA A 49 4.22 -10.30 0.36
C ALA A 49 5.24 -9.47 -0.44
N GLY A 50 5.73 -9.98 -1.57
CA GLY A 50 6.62 -9.26 -2.47
C GLY A 50 5.92 -8.08 -3.14
N ASP A 51 4.71 -8.29 -3.66
CA ASP A 51 3.90 -7.22 -4.26
C ASP A 51 3.55 -6.12 -3.25
N VAL A 52 3.18 -6.53 -2.03
CA VAL A 52 2.91 -5.60 -0.92
C VAL A 52 4.17 -4.80 -0.57
N ALA A 53 5.33 -5.45 -0.46
CA ALA A 53 6.61 -4.78 -0.17
C ALA A 53 7.01 -3.79 -1.28
N ALA A 54 6.85 -4.17 -2.54
CA ALA A 54 7.13 -3.31 -3.69
C ALA A 54 6.20 -2.09 -3.70
N TRP A 55 4.92 -2.27 -3.37
CA TRP A 55 3.97 -1.17 -3.21
C TRP A 55 4.37 -0.23 -2.07
N GLU A 56 4.74 -0.77 -0.91
CA GLU A 56 5.19 0.00 0.26
C GLU A 56 6.43 0.84 -0.07
N HIS A 57 7.39 0.27 -0.79
CA HIS A 57 8.60 0.99 -1.22
C HIS A 57 8.24 2.20 -2.10
N ARG A 58 7.36 2.02 -3.09
CA ARG A 58 6.87 3.12 -3.93
C ARG A 58 6.06 4.16 -3.15
N GLU A 59 5.25 3.73 -2.19
CA GLU A 59 4.46 4.63 -1.33
C GLU A 59 5.38 5.52 -0.49
N ARG A 60 6.39 4.93 0.17
CA ARG A 60 7.40 5.67 0.94
C ARG A 60 8.15 6.67 0.06
N ALA A 61 8.65 6.24 -1.09
CA ALA A 61 9.36 7.12 -2.01
C ALA A 61 8.52 8.34 -2.41
N ARG A 62 7.22 8.16 -2.69
CA ARG A 62 6.33 9.29 -3.00
C ARG A 62 6.06 10.21 -1.82
N THR A 63 5.80 9.67 -0.64
CA THR A 63 5.56 10.51 0.55
C THR A 63 6.81 11.29 0.98
N CYS A 64 7.99 10.69 0.83
CA CYS A 64 9.26 11.37 1.09
C CYS A 64 9.62 12.41 0.01
N ALA A 65 9.34 12.13 -1.27
CA ALA A 65 9.58 13.08 -2.35
C ALA A 65 8.67 14.32 -2.27
N GLY A 66 7.44 14.17 -1.78
CA GLY A 66 6.54 15.30 -1.51
C GLY A 66 7.04 16.23 -0.41
N ALA A 67 7.83 15.71 0.55
CA ALA A 67 8.35 16.49 1.68
C ALA A 67 9.55 17.39 1.32
N MET A 68 10.22 17.17 0.18
CA MET A 68 11.37 18.00 -0.24
C MET A 68 10.98 19.26 -1.02
N VAL A 69 9.72 19.37 -1.48
CA VAL A 69 9.24 20.51 -2.27
C VAL A 69 8.94 21.74 -1.40
N GLU A 70 8.76 21.58 -0.08
CA GLU A 70 8.41 22.69 0.81
C GLU A 70 9.60 23.59 1.21
N THR A 71 10.85 23.25 0.85
CA THR A 71 12.04 24.02 1.25
C THR A 71 12.47 25.08 0.21
N ILE A 72 11.95 25.04 -1.03
CA ILE A 72 12.38 25.94 -2.12
C ILE A 72 11.31 27.01 -2.40
N GLY A 73 10.78 27.63 -1.33
CA GLY A 73 9.69 28.61 -1.43
C GLY A 73 9.84 29.84 -0.54
N SER A 74 10.98 30.03 0.14
CA SER A 74 11.27 31.22 0.95
C SER A 74 12.60 31.83 0.51
N ASP A 75 12.64 32.29 -0.72
CA ASP A 75 13.63 33.29 -1.16
C ASP A 75 13.12 33.93 -2.44
N ARG A 76 12.20 34.88 -2.28
CA ARG A 76 11.98 35.95 -3.24
C ARG A 76 11.78 37.24 -2.47
N LEU A 77 12.84 38.06 -2.54
CA LEU A 77 12.91 39.49 -2.27
C LEU A 77 11.70 40.25 -2.83
#